data_AF-A0AAN5CWC9-F1
#
_entry.id   AF-A0AAN5CWC9-F1
#
_cell.length_a   1.000
_cell.length_b   1.000
_cell.length_c   1.000
_cell.angle_alpha   90.00
_cell.angle_beta   90.00
_cell.angle_gamma   90.00
#
_symmetry.space_group_name_H-M   'P 1'
#
loop_
_entity.id
_entity.type
_entity.pdbx_description
1 polymer ?
#
loop_
_entity_poly.entity_id
_entity_poly.type
_entity_poly.pdbx_seq_one_letter_code
_entity_poly.pdbx_strand_id
1 'polypeptide(L)'
;QGVKCTLCAKYTHNYAATPSNPGLRDDLLRRVLPRTKEAMDILTRLLSDTKSRAFFCAEHIQEQPVNVSSRVEESLRPRECYLCGETSSFWLATPKNPTTLPVFFEHLVEMDSEQLKKIHQLIQWNTCASICTKHYNGPTV
;
A
#
# COMPACT_ATOMS: atom_id res chain seq x y z
N GLN A 1 -20.61 24.82 -12.85
CA GLN A 1 -21.08 24.95 -11.45
C GLN A 1 -20.19 24.05 -10.59
N GLY A 2 -19.65 24.54 -9.48
CA GLY A 2 -18.85 23.72 -8.56
C GLY A 2 -19.74 22.77 -7.75
N VAL A 3 -19.15 21.73 -7.16
CA VAL A 3 -19.88 20.82 -6.26
C VAL A 3 -19.55 21.14 -4.80
N LYS A 4 -20.52 20.92 -3.93
CA LYS A 4 -20.38 21.13 -2.49
C LYS A 4 -19.70 19.92 -1.84
N CYS A 5 -18.61 20.15 -1.12
CA CYS A 5 -17.94 19.10 -0.36
C CYS A 5 -18.81 18.62 0.81
N THR A 6 -18.90 17.31 0.98
CA THR A 6 -19.68 16.63 2.01
C THR A 6 -19.12 16.86 3.43
N LEU A 7 -17.82 17.12 3.58
CA LEU A 7 -17.19 17.31 4.90
C LEU A 7 -17.13 18.76 5.36
N CYS A 8 -16.79 19.70 4.48
CA CYS A 8 -16.60 21.11 4.86
C CYS A 8 -17.60 22.09 4.24
N ALA A 9 -18.57 21.60 3.46
CA ALA A 9 -19.59 22.41 2.80
C ALA A 9 -19.06 23.49 1.81
N LYS A 10 -17.75 23.54 1.53
CA LYS A 10 -17.16 24.44 0.53
C LYS A 10 -17.50 23.98 -0.89
N TYR A 11 -17.74 24.92 -1.79
CA TYR A 11 -17.87 24.65 -3.23
C TYR A 11 -16.50 24.55 -3.87
N THR A 12 -16.28 23.52 -4.69
CA THR A 12 -15.02 23.29 -5.38
C THR A 12 -15.26 22.74 -6.80
N HIS A 13 -14.33 23.02 -7.70
CA HIS A 13 -14.22 22.37 -9.00
C HIS A 13 -13.25 21.18 -8.98
N ASN A 14 -12.38 21.11 -7.98
CA ASN A 14 -11.44 20.02 -7.77
C ASN A 14 -11.94 19.12 -6.63
N TYR A 15 -12.52 17.98 -7.00
CA TYR A 15 -13.16 17.05 -6.08
C TYR A 15 -13.06 15.60 -6.55
N ALA A 16 -13.12 14.65 -5.62
CA ALA A 16 -13.42 13.25 -5.93
C ALA A 16 -14.86 12.93 -5.50
N ALA A 17 -15.52 12.10 -6.31
CA ALA A 17 -16.84 11.58 -6.01
C ALA A 17 -16.74 10.11 -5.61
N THR A 18 -17.60 9.66 -4.71
CA THR A 18 -17.68 8.24 -4.37
C THR A 18 -18.04 7.40 -5.59
N PRO A 19 -17.20 6.44 -5.99
CA PRO A 19 -17.51 5.55 -7.10
C PRO A 19 -18.62 4.55 -6.72
N SER A 20 -19.31 4.03 -7.73
CA SER A 20 -20.33 2.98 -7.56
C SER A 20 -19.71 1.60 -7.28
N ASN A 21 -18.44 1.41 -7.64
CA ASN A 21 -17.71 0.18 -7.34
C ASN A 21 -17.37 0.14 -5.83
N PRO A 22 -17.78 -0.90 -5.07
CA PRO A 22 -17.55 -0.97 -3.62
C PRO A 22 -16.08 -0.92 -3.22
N GLY A 23 -15.19 -1.64 -3.92
CA GLY A 23 -13.76 -1.67 -3.58
C GLY A 23 -13.08 -0.32 -3.80
N LEU A 24 -13.41 0.38 -4.89
CA LEU A 24 -12.90 1.73 -5.13
C LEU A 24 -13.52 2.76 -4.17
N ARG A 25 -14.74 2.51 -3.70
CA ARG A 25 -15.43 3.36 -2.73
C ARG A 25 -14.76 3.28 -1.37
N ASP A 26 -14.50 2.07 -0.90
CA ASP A 26 -13.76 1.85 0.36
C ASP A 26 -12.36 2.47 0.29
N ASP A 27 -11.64 2.29 -0.82
CA ASP A 27 -10.31 2.90 -1.01
C ASP A 27 -10.38 4.44 -0.96
N LEU A 28 -11.34 5.05 -1.67
CA LEU A 28 -11.53 6.50 -1.61
C LEU A 28 -11.86 6.97 -0.18
N LEU A 29 -12.81 6.33 0.49
CA LEU A 29 -13.26 6.74 1.82
C LEU A 29 -12.16 6.60 2.88
N ARG A 30 -11.24 5.62 2.73
CA ARG A 30 -10.03 5.51 3.57
C ARG A 30 -9.03 6.63 3.35
N ARG A 31 -8.99 7.23 2.15
CA ARG A 31 -8.13 8.38 1.83
C ARG A 31 -8.74 9.71 2.26
N VAL A 32 -10.02 9.75 2.59
CA VAL A 32 -10.63 11.00 3.07
C VAL A 32 -10.14 11.24 4.49
N LEU A 33 -9.56 12.42 4.74
CA LEU A 33 -9.04 12.85 6.03
C LEU A 33 -10.12 13.59 6.81
N PRO A 34 -10.75 12.96 7.82
CA PRO A 34 -11.72 13.62 8.66
C PRO A 34 -10.96 14.48 9.68
N ARG A 35 -10.94 15.79 9.42
CA ARG A 35 -10.28 16.77 10.30
C ARG A 35 -11.09 17.06 11.58
N THR A 36 -12.31 16.55 11.67
CA THR A 36 -13.23 16.73 12.81
C THR A 36 -13.94 15.43 13.16
N LYS A 37 -14.44 15.33 14.40
CA LYS A 37 -15.26 14.19 14.85
C LYS A 37 -16.55 14.06 14.03
N GLU A 38 -17.18 15.18 13.69
CA GLU A 38 -18.37 15.21 12.83
C GLU A 38 -18.08 14.64 11.43
N ALA A 39 -16.89 14.92 10.87
CA ALA A 39 -16.46 14.36 9.60
C ALA A 39 -16.23 12.83 9.68
N MET A 40 -15.73 12.32 10.81
CA MET A 40 -15.62 10.87 11.06
C MET A 40 -17.00 10.18 11.08
N ASP A 41 -17.98 10.77 11.75
CA ASP A 41 -19.35 10.24 11.81
C ASP A 41 -20.00 10.20 10.42
N ILE A 42 -19.78 11.25 9.61
CA ILE A 42 -20.24 11.30 8.21
C ILE A 42 -19.59 10.20 7.37
N LEU A 43 -18.27 9.99 7.50
CA LEU A 43 -17.56 8.93 6.77
C LEU A 43 -18.04 7.53 7.18
N THR A 44 -18.28 7.31 8.46
CA THR A 44 -18.79 6.03 8.98
C THR A 44 -20.15 5.71 8.39
N ARG A 45 -21.05 6.71 8.29
CA ARG A 45 -22.35 6.55 7.62
C ARG A 45 -22.20 6.26 6.13
N LEU A 46 -21.25 6.90 5.45
CA LEU A 46 -20.99 6.69 4.02
C LEU A 46 -20.35 5.34 3.70
N LEU A 47 -19.65 4.73 4.66
CA LEU A 47 -19.16 3.35 4.56
C LEU A 47 -20.31 2.34 4.68
N SER A 48 -21.30 2.62 5.54
CA SER A 48 -22.49 1.76 5.69
C SER A 48 -23.51 1.92 4.56
N ASP A 49 -23.58 3.09 3.92
CA ASP A 49 -24.48 3.37 2.80
C ASP A 49 -23.74 3.41 1.45
N THR A 50 -23.84 2.31 0.71
CA THR A 50 -23.19 2.14 -0.60
C THR A 50 -23.90 2.86 -1.74
N LYS A 51 -25.14 3.35 -1.54
CA LYS A 51 -25.93 4.03 -2.58
C LYS A 51 -25.75 5.54 -2.54
N SER A 52 -25.38 6.09 -1.40
CA SER A 52 -25.18 7.53 -1.23
C SER A 52 -23.97 8.03 -2.01
N ARG A 53 -24.20 9.07 -2.82
CA ARG A 53 -23.16 9.76 -3.59
C ARG A 53 -22.62 10.93 -2.77
N ALA A 54 -21.33 10.92 -2.47
CA ALA A 54 -20.66 11.99 -1.74
C ALA A 54 -19.52 12.60 -2.56
N PHE A 55 -19.19 13.86 -2.27
CA PHE A 55 -18.17 14.63 -2.96
C PHE A 55 -17.17 15.18 -1.94
N PHE A 56 -15.89 14.97 -2.18
CA PHE A 56 -14.82 15.41 -1.28
C PHE A 56 -13.91 16.38 -2.02
N CYS A 57 -13.65 17.56 -1.46
CA CYS A 57 -12.67 18.47 -2.05
C CYS A 57 -11.25 17.93 -1.86
N ALA A 58 -10.31 18.37 -2.70
CA ALA A 58 -8.91 17.97 -2.62
C ALA A 58 -8.29 18.19 -1.21
N GLU A 59 -8.70 19.23 -0.46
CA GLU A 59 -8.21 19.46 0.91
C GLU A 59 -8.57 18.33 1.89
N HIS A 60 -9.63 17.58 1.61
CA HIS A 60 -10.11 16.46 2.43
C HIS A 60 -9.72 15.10 1.87
N ILE A 61 -9.13 15.04 0.69
CA ILE A 61 -8.61 13.80 0.13
C ILE A 61 -7.12 13.84 0.38
N GLN A 62 -6.58 12.83 1.05
CA GLN A 62 -5.14 12.63 1.05
C GLN A 62 -4.74 12.41 -0.41
N GLU A 63 -4.16 13.43 -1.03
CA GLU A 63 -3.53 13.31 -2.34
C GLU A 63 -2.46 12.25 -2.20
N GLN A 64 -2.78 11.02 -2.60
CA GLN A 64 -1.73 10.20 -3.16
C GLN A 64 -1.31 10.95 -4.43
N PRO A 65 -0.02 11.29 -4.60
CA PRO A 65 0.43 11.59 -5.94
C PRO A 65 -0.04 10.42 -6.82
N VAL A 66 -0.74 10.74 -7.92
CA VAL A 66 -0.94 9.80 -9.03
C VAL A 66 0.45 9.52 -9.57
N ASN A 67 1.13 8.59 -8.93
CA ASN A 67 2.35 8.02 -9.41
C ASN A 67 1.96 6.65 -9.95
N VAL A 68 1.58 6.67 -11.22
CA VAL A 68 2.20 5.73 -12.16
C VAL A 68 3.70 5.77 -11.85
N SER A 69 4.18 4.81 -11.05
CA SER A 69 5.54 4.71 -10.50
C SER A 69 5.82 5.46 -9.17
N SER A 70 5.23 5.03 -8.05
CA SER A 70 5.83 5.28 -6.72
C SER A 70 5.60 4.14 -5.76
N ARG A 71 6.54 3.21 -5.85
CA ARG A 71 6.87 2.24 -4.80
C ARG A 71 8.07 2.71 -3.97
N VAL A 72 8.38 4.00 -3.98
CA VAL A 72 9.60 4.56 -3.41
C VAL A 72 9.20 5.79 -2.60
N GLU A 73 9.02 5.60 -1.30
CA GLU A 73 9.29 6.62 -0.25
C GLU A 73 8.79 6.19 1.14
N GLU A 74 8.53 4.89 1.37
CA GLU A 74 8.44 4.37 2.74
C GLU A 74 9.65 3.49 3.06
N SER A 75 10.79 4.16 3.28
CA SER A 75 11.83 3.84 4.28
C SER A 75 13.17 4.48 3.88
N LEU A 76 13.41 5.71 4.34
CA LEU A 76 14.79 6.20 4.53
C LEU A 76 15.43 5.61 5.80
N ARG A 77 14.98 4.43 6.25
CA ARG A 77 15.81 3.58 7.10
C ARG A 77 16.65 2.74 6.15
N PRO A 78 17.97 2.60 6.37
CA PRO A 78 18.74 1.59 5.66
C PRO A 78 18.02 0.27 5.87
N ARG A 79 17.33 -0.24 4.83
CA ARG A 79 16.72 -1.55 4.88
C ARG A 79 17.89 -2.52 4.98
N GLU A 80 17.89 -3.37 5.98
CA GLU A 80 18.87 -4.44 6.07
C GLU A 80 18.31 -5.65 5.33
N CYS A 81 19.18 -6.43 4.69
CA CYS A 81 18.75 -7.69 4.11
C CYS A 81 18.21 -8.59 5.22
N TYR A 82 16.99 -9.11 5.06
CA TYR A 82 16.45 -10.03 6.05
C TYR A 82 17.30 -11.30 6.19
N LEU A 83 17.94 -11.76 5.10
CA LEU A 83 18.79 -12.95 5.09
C LEU A 83 20.16 -12.70 5.74
N CYS A 84 20.96 -11.75 5.22
CA CYS A 84 22.33 -11.52 5.68
C CYS A 84 22.53 -10.33 6.61
N GLY A 85 21.52 -9.48 6.84
CA GLY A 85 21.63 -8.27 7.67
C GLY A 85 22.42 -7.12 7.02
N GLU A 86 23.04 -7.32 5.85
CA GLU A 86 23.81 -6.27 5.19
C GLU A 86 22.91 -5.16 4.63
N THR A 87 23.45 -3.94 4.59
CA THR A 87 22.88 -2.82 3.84
C THR A 87 23.37 -2.86 2.39
N SER A 88 22.44 -2.77 1.44
CA SER A 88 22.65 -2.82 -0.01
C SER A 88 21.98 -1.62 -0.67
N SER A 89 22.43 -1.25 -1.87
CA SER A 89 21.74 -0.27 -2.70
C SER A 89 20.64 -0.91 -3.55
N PHE A 90 20.68 -2.25 -3.69
CA PHE A 90 19.78 -3.02 -4.55
C PHE A 90 19.06 -4.10 -3.75
N TRP A 91 17.73 -4.08 -3.85
CA TRP A 91 16.82 -4.87 -3.05
C TRP A 91 15.69 -5.44 -3.89
N LEU A 92 15.30 -6.66 -3.54
CA LEU A 92 14.08 -7.29 -4.02
C LEU A 92 13.14 -7.44 -2.83
N ALA A 93 11.91 -7.00 -3.01
CA ALA A 93 10.85 -7.26 -2.04
C ALA A 93 10.24 -8.64 -2.35
N THR A 94 10.14 -9.51 -1.35
CA THR A 94 9.46 -10.80 -1.54
C THR A 94 7.99 -10.56 -1.94
N PRO A 95 7.43 -11.38 -2.85
CA PRO A 95 6.06 -11.22 -3.29
C PRO A 95 5.09 -11.51 -2.15
N LYS A 96 4.00 -10.73 -2.06
CA LYS A 96 2.96 -10.90 -1.02
C LYS A 96 2.02 -12.07 -1.29
N ASN A 97 2.13 -12.72 -2.46
CA ASN A 97 1.24 -13.80 -2.85
C ASN A 97 1.87 -15.15 -2.45
N PRO A 98 1.20 -15.93 -1.57
CA PRO A 98 1.71 -17.19 -1.05
C PRO A 98 1.92 -18.26 -2.12
N THR A 99 1.28 -18.14 -3.29
CA THR A 99 1.48 -19.06 -4.42
C THR A 99 2.77 -18.73 -5.20
N THR A 100 3.16 -17.46 -5.25
CA THR A 100 4.38 -17.01 -5.96
C THR A 100 5.61 -16.93 -5.05
N LEU A 101 5.39 -16.95 -3.73
CA LEU A 101 6.43 -16.85 -2.72
C LEU A 101 7.41 -18.04 -2.72
N PRO A 102 6.96 -19.31 -2.85
CA PRO A 102 7.86 -20.45 -3.01
C PRO A 102 8.74 -20.33 -4.26
N VAL A 103 8.14 -19.96 -5.40
CA VAL A 103 8.83 -19.79 -6.69
C VAL A 103 9.89 -18.69 -6.61
N PHE A 104 9.60 -17.60 -5.90
CA PHE A 104 10.59 -16.55 -5.65
C PHE A 104 11.81 -17.07 -4.88
N PHE A 105 11.61 -17.98 -3.93
CA PHE A 105 12.69 -18.56 -3.13
C PHE A 105 13.49 -19.64 -3.84
N GLU A 106 12.93 -20.29 -4.87
CA GLU A 106 13.68 -21.21 -5.76
C GLU A 106 14.79 -20.51 -6.55
N HIS A 107 14.67 -19.19 -6.75
CA HIS A 107 15.66 -18.38 -7.45
C HIS A 107 16.74 -17.79 -6.53
N LEU A 108 16.75 -18.12 -5.25
CA LEU A 108 17.79 -17.65 -4.35
C LEU A 108 19.07 -18.49 -4.48
N VAL A 109 20.24 -17.83 -4.54
CA VAL A 109 21.56 -18.46 -4.55
C VAL A 109 21.82 -19.12 -3.20
N GLU A 110 22.58 -20.23 -3.20
CA GLU A 110 23.04 -21.01 -2.05
C GLU A 110 22.83 -20.34 -0.69
N MET A 111 21.92 -20.92 0.09
CA MET A 111 21.49 -20.39 1.38
C MET A 111 22.01 -21.27 2.50
N ASP A 112 22.52 -20.65 3.56
CA ASP A 112 22.91 -21.36 4.76
C ASP A 112 21.67 -21.82 5.57
N SER A 113 21.92 -22.68 6.56
CA SER A 113 20.85 -23.25 7.40
C SER A 113 20.08 -22.21 8.21
N GLU A 114 20.66 -21.04 8.50
CA GLU A 114 19.99 -19.95 9.21
C GLU A 114 19.12 -19.12 8.27
N GLN A 115 19.59 -18.85 7.05
CA GLN A 115 18.83 -18.17 6.00
C GLN A 115 17.60 -18.97 5.56
N LEU A 116 17.73 -20.31 5.46
CA LEU A 116 16.60 -21.18 5.18
C LEU A 116 15.51 -21.10 6.27
N LYS A 117 15.89 -21.08 7.56
CA LYS A 117 14.94 -20.91 8.67
C LYS A 117 14.18 -19.60 8.58
N LYS A 118 14.88 -18.51 8.23
CA LYS A 118 14.29 -17.19 8.02
C LYS A 118 13.25 -17.20 6.88
N ILE A 119 13.53 -17.90 5.78
CA ILE A 119 12.57 -18.07 4.68
C ILE A 119 11.33 -18.84 5.12
N HIS A 120 11.51 -19.93 5.85
CA HIS A 120 10.39 -20.69 6.40
C HIS A 120 9.50 -19.83 7.31
N GLN A 121 10.09 -18.94 8.11
CA GLN A 121 9.33 -17.97 8.92
C GLN A 121 8.55 -16.97 8.05
N LEU A 122 9.13 -16.46 6.97
CA LEU A 122 8.42 -15.56 6.05
C LEU A 122 7.24 -16.24 5.38
N ILE A 123 7.41 -17.50 4.95
CA ILE A 123 6.34 -18.30 4.35
C ILE A 123 5.25 -18.56 5.40
N GLN A 124 5.63 -18.97 6.62
CA GLN A 124 4.71 -19.28 7.70
C GLN A 124 3.89 -18.07 8.14
N TRP A 125 4.51 -16.89 8.21
CA TRP A 125 3.84 -15.66 8.64
C TRP A 125 3.16 -14.91 7.49
N ASN A 126 3.34 -15.37 6.25
CA ASN A 126 2.84 -14.72 5.04
C ASN A 126 3.24 -13.24 4.99
N THR A 127 4.49 -12.94 5.35
CA THR A 127 5.03 -11.58 5.43
C THR A 127 6.03 -11.32 4.32
N CYS A 128 6.16 -10.04 3.94
CA CYS A 128 7.14 -9.59 2.96
C CYS A 128 8.41 -9.07 3.63
N ALA A 129 9.56 -9.44 3.07
CA ALA A 129 10.89 -9.00 3.51
C ALA A 129 11.67 -8.39 2.36
N SER A 130 12.69 -7.60 2.70
CA SER A 130 13.66 -7.08 1.73
C SER A 130 14.87 -8.01 1.70
N ILE A 131 15.20 -8.51 0.51
CA ILE A 131 16.33 -9.41 0.27
C ILE A 131 17.28 -8.70 -0.69
N CYS A 132 18.59 -8.72 -0.43
CA CYS A 132 19.56 -8.09 -1.31
C CYS A 132 19.73 -8.94 -2.57
N THR A 133 20.10 -8.30 -3.68
CA THR A 133 20.29 -8.98 -4.98
C THR A 133 21.42 -10.00 -4.98
N LYS A 134 22.36 -9.94 -4.02
CA LYS A 134 23.41 -10.97 -3.84
C LYS A 134 22.81 -12.37 -3.65
N HIS A 135 21.62 -12.45 -3.06
CA HIS A 135 20.95 -13.71 -2.81
C HIS A 135 20.02 -14.13 -3.94
N TYR A 136 19.83 -13.35 -5.01
CA TYR A 136 18.83 -13.65 -6.05
C TYR A 136 19.47 -13.82 -7.42
N ASN A 137 19.26 -14.99 -8.02
CA ASN A 137 19.76 -15.37 -9.35
C ASN A 137 18.65 -15.46 -10.41
N GLY A 138 17.44 -15.01 -10.10
CA GLY A 138 16.31 -15.02 -11.04
C GLY A 138 16.39 -13.87 -12.05
N PRO A 139 15.59 -13.92 -13.13
CA PRO A 139 15.54 -12.84 -14.10
C PRO A 139 15.10 -11.54 -13.44
N THR A 140 15.95 -10.51 -13.50
CA THR A 140 15.60 -9.14 -13.13
C THR A 140 14.63 -8.59 -14.18
N VAL A 141 13.36 -8.42 -13.80
CA VAL A 141 12.31 -7.80 -14.64
C VAL A 141 12.21 -6.31 -14.36
#